data_AF-A0A7S3FKI3-F1
#
_entry.id   AF-A0A7S3FKI3-F1
#
_cell.length_a   1.000
_cell.length_b   1.000
_cell.length_c   1.000
_cell.angle_alpha   90.00
_cell.angle_beta   90.00
_cell.angle_gamma   90.00
#
_symmetry.space_group_name_H-M   'P 1'
#
loop_
_entity.id
_entity.type
_entity.pdbx_description
1 polymer ?
#
loop_
_entity_poly.entity_id
_entity_poly.type
_entity_poly.pdbx_seq_one_letter_code
_entity_poly.pdbx_strand_id
1 'polypeptide(L)'
;PYSAPRQPWPPLLRERAASELPARVLERLASAPPEEVVQCACGVFPDIRRAWVTVDNTLYLWRFDARGAERCAPVEYSEEQVICAVALAPPAPGVFIQAVKRLLVLATPVEIVLLGVCTTGGADGLEELALQPLPLYAIPSDTVAMRCVTATAAGRIFMGGHDGHLYELVYTAGTRWRERRVRKVCHSATLSSYLPSFMTLSAPDPIVEIAVDEPRGILYTRSAASGLVVYDLGEAGDRCAKVAECADARHAARLSRSTKLLGLQPLSGAASEEVQLATTTTDGTRVFWTVLQRSYGTVAGAAASTKARRPSCLRFVASREAPPPPRASSTGTGGAFDSVGGDLARGVGSGAIQVQCAMLTEAEAIFAGPAPGGQARLMVAARDWTLGQQAGAAARQQRARGLRELIAEVPAASAVLGVSRVPASEETATLVEPLAARGAVGGATGASTVAAAAARAAALPELVSQHALPRRQVVVVTQTGVRLFERMRPIDTLAALLEAGDMAGVRAFFGDYGQAEACAMCL
;
A
#
# COMPACT_ATOMS: atom_id res chain seq x y z
N PRO A 1 -20.14 9.14 -9.82
CA PRO A 1 -19.06 8.18 -9.44
C PRO A 1 -19.11 7.73 -7.98
N TYR A 2 -19.69 8.52 -7.06
CA TYR A 2 -19.71 8.21 -5.64
C TYR A 2 -21.13 8.11 -5.06
N SER A 3 -21.29 7.34 -3.98
CA SER A 3 -22.47 7.26 -3.10
C SER A 3 -22.03 7.46 -1.65
N ALA A 4 -22.88 8.07 -0.84
CA ALA A 4 -22.73 8.04 0.61
C ALA A 4 -23.19 6.68 1.15
N PRO A 5 -22.74 6.26 2.35
CA PRO A 5 -23.23 5.06 2.99
C PRO A 5 -24.72 5.26 3.28
N ARG A 6 -25.53 4.21 3.06
CA ARG A 6 -26.95 4.27 3.39
C ARG A 6 -27.07 4.15 4.91
N GLN A 7 -27.55 5.20 5.57
CA GLN A 7 -27.89 5.12 6.99
C GLN A 7 -29.16 4.26 7.14
N PRO A 8 -29.24 3.36 8.15
CA PRO A 8 -28.48 3.34 9.40
C PRO A 8 -27.36 2.28 9.45
N TRP A 9 -26.60 2.07 8.39
CA TRP A 9 -25.54 1.05 8.42
C TRP A 9 -24.38 1.43 9.37
N PRO A 10 -23.75 0.43 10.03
CA PRO A 10 -22.54 0.67 10.81
C PRO A 10 -21.41 1.22 9.92
N PRO A 11 -20.41 1.90 10.53
CA PRO A 11 -19.29 2.45 9.77
C PRO A 11 -18.52 1.36 9.03
N LEU A 12 -18.00 1.71 7.86
CA LEU A 12 -17.31 0.78 6.97
C LEU A 12 -16.02 0.20 7.59
N LEU A 13 -15.35 1.00 8.42
CA LEU A 13 -14.23 0.56 9.24
C LEU A 13 -14.64 0.57 10.71
N ARG A 14 -14.25 -0.49 11.41
CA ARG A 14 -14.42 -0.63 12.85
C ARG A 14 -13.06 -0.69 13.51
N GLU A 15 -12.80 0.15 14.50
CA GLU A 15 -11.57 0.08 15.30
C GLU A 15 -11.56 -1.22 16.11
N ARG A 16 -10.48 -2.00 15.97
CA ARG A 16 -10.28 -3.30 16.64
C ARG A 16 -9.33 -3.19 17.82
N ALA A 17 -8.26 -2.40 17.66
CA ALA A 17 -7.24 -2.19 18.67
C ALA A 17 -6.56 -0.84 18.47
N ALA A 18 -6.01 -0.32 19.56
CA ALA A 18 -5.15 0.86 19.56
C ALA A 18 -3.93 0.58 20.42
N SER A 19 -2.79 1.08 19.98
CA SER A 19 -1.53 1.02 20.71
C SER A 19 -0.92 2.42 20.70
N GLU A 20 -0.68 2.98 21.88
CA GLU A 20 -0.04 4.28 22.01
C GLU A 20 1.48 4.17 21.80
N LEU A 21 2.13 5.32 21.60
CA LEU A 21 3.60 5.37 21.57
C LEU A 21 4.19 4.83 22.88
N PRO A 22 5.23 3.99 22.84
CA PRO A 22 5.88 3.51 24.06
C PRO A 22 6.42 4.66 24.92
N ALA A 23 6.29 4.54 26.24
CA ALA A 23 6.74 5.58 27.19
C ALA A 23 8.21 6.00 26.97
N ARG A 24 9.09 5.05 26.69
CA ARG A 24 10.51 5.31 26.40
C ARG A 24 10.74 6.20 25.18
N VAL A 25 9.87 6.12 24.17
CA VAL A 25 9.91 7.04 23.01
C VAL A 25 9.53 8.44 23.45
N LEU A 26 8.46 8.58 24.26
CA LEU A 26 8.03 9.88 24.77
C LEU A 26 9.09 10.51 25.68
N GLU A 27 9.71 9.72 26.54
CA GLU A 27 10.83 10.14 27.40
C GLU A 27 12.02 10.61 26.56
N ARG A 28 12.37 9.87 25.50
CA ARG A 28 13.46 10.25 24.58
C ARG A 28 13.17 11.58 23.89
N LEU A 29 11.96 11.74 23.35
CA LEU A 29 11.51 12.99 22.72
C LEU A 29 11.50 14.16 23.70
N ALA A 30 11.10 13.93 24.95
CA ALA A 30 11.10 14.95 26.00
C ALA A 30 12.50 15.30 26.51
N SER A 31 13.45 14.36 26.44
CA SER A 31 14.84 14.55 26.89
C SER A 31 15.71 15.32 25.90
N ALA A 32 15.27 15.45 24.65
CA ALA A 32 16.02 16.16 23.62
C ALA A 32 16.06 17.68 23.94
N PRO A 33 17.23 18.32 23.84
CA PRO A 33 17.33 19.75 24.10
C PRO A 33 16.50 20.54 23.08
N PRO A 34 15.85 21.65 23.48
CA PRO A 34 14.90 22.38 22.63
C PRO A 34 15.53 23.00 21.38
N GLU A 35 16.86 23.13 21.34
CA GLU A 35 17.62 23.68 20.21
C GLU A 35 17.97 22.63 19.15
N GLU A 36 17.91 21.32 19.49
CA GLU A 36 18.22 20.25 18.55
C GLU A 36 16.96 19.79 17.79
N VAL A 37 17.08 19.72 16.46
CA VAL A 37 16.01 19.19 15.60
C VAL A 37 16.10 17.67 15.60
N VAL A 38 15.23 17.04 16.38
CA VAL A 38 15.10 15.58 16.43
C VAL A 38 14.54 15.05 15.11
N GLN A 39 15.23 14.10 14.49
CA GLN A 39 14.76 13.45 13.28
C GLN A 39 13.92 12.23 13.65
N CYS A 40 12.65 12.24 13.25
CA CYS A 40 11.73 11.13 13.48
C CYS A 40 11.21 10.55 12.16
N ALA A 41 11.24 9.23 12.05
CA ALA A 41 10.49 8.50 11.03
C ALA A 41 9.69 7.39 11.71
N CYS A 42 8.57 6.98 11.11
CA CYS A 42 7.77 5.90 11.67
C CYS A 42 7.11 5.09 10.55
N GLY A 43 6.64 3.92 10.93
CA GLY A 43 5.91 3.05 10.02
C GLY A 43 5.47 1.78 10.72
N VAL A 44 5.06 0.81 9.90
CA VAL A 44 4.61 -0.49 10.38
C VAL A 44 5.22 -1.59 9.54
N PHE A 45 5.45 -2.72 10.19
CA PHE A 45 5.81 -3.99 9.58
C PHE A 45 4.69 -4.99 9.87
N PRO A 46 3.62 -5.00 9.04
CA PRO A 46 2.47 -5.86 9.27
C PRO A 46 2.83 -7.35 9.31
N ASP A 47 3.83 -7.78 8.53
CA ASP A 47 4.30 -9.16 8.44
C ASP A 47 4.79 -9.73 9.78
N ILE A 48 5.38 -8.89 10.63
CA ILE A 48 5.84 -9.26 11.99
C ILE A 48 4.94 -8.66 13.09
N ARG A 49 3.80 -8.08 12.70
CA ARG A 49 2.83 -7.38 13.57
C ARG A 49 3.49 -6.33 14.47
N ARG A 50 4.49 -5.61 13.94
CA ARG A 50 5.19 -4.54 14.66
C ARG A 50 4.93 -3.17 14.06
N ALA A 51 4.80 -2.18 14.92
CA ALA A 51 4.99 -0.78 14.59
C ALA A 51 6.44 -0.38 14.91
N TRP A 52 6.95 0.63 14.23
CA TRP A 52 8.29 1.14 14.48
C TRP A 52 8.35 2.67 14.42
N VAL A 53 9.29 3.22 15.18
CA VAL A 53 9.66 4.64 15.15
C VAL A 53 11.16 4.75 15.32
N THR A 54 11.80 5.62 14.54
CA THR A 54 13.17 6.05 14.76
C THR A 54 13.15 7.43 15.39
N VAL A 55 14.00 7.62 16.39
CA VAL A 55 14.31 8.93 16.98
C VAL A 55 15.83 9.08 16.88
N ASP A 56 16.26 9.92 15.95
CA ASP A 56 17.65 10.08 15.52
C ASP A 56 18.29 8.73 15.14
N ASN A 57 19.15 8.22 16.01
CA ASN A 57 19.92 7.00 15.80
C ASN A 57 19.31 5.74 16.44
N THR A 58 18.16 5.87 17.12
CA THR A 58 17.56 4.77 17.87
C THR A 58 16.24 4.35 17.26
N LEU A 59 16.11 3.05 16.99
CA LEU A 59 14.92 2.38 16.51
C LEU A 59 14.18 1.70 17.67
N TYR A 60 12.87 1.91 17.73
CA TYR A 60 11.96 1.24 18.64
C TYR A 60 10.95 0.41 17.86
N LEU A 61 10.70 -0.84 18.25
CA LEU A 61 9.64 -1.69 17.70
C LEU A 61 8.71 -2.21 18.79
N TRP A 62 7.40 -2.19 18.55
CA TRP A 62 6.40 -2.71 19.48
C TRP A 62 5.22 -3.34 18.76
N ARG A 63 4.46 -4.19 19.45
CA ARG A 63 3.25 -4.82 18.89
C ARG A 63 2.10 -3.85 18.85
N PHE A 64 1.44 -3.72 17.70
CA PHE A 64 0.22 -2.91 17.56
C PHE A 64 -1.08 -3.71 17.80
N ASP A 65 -1.00 -5.03 17.87
CA ASP A 65 -2.14 -5.94 18.02
C ASP A 65 -2.29 -6.53 19.45
N ALA A 66 -1.35 -6.24 20.34
CA ALA A 66 -1.36 -6.70 21.72
C ALA A 66 -2.45 -5.97 22.52
N ARG A 67 -3.24 -6.73 23.30
CA ARG A 67 -4.22 -6.17 24.24
C ARG A 67 -3.56 -6.01 25.62
N GLY A 68 -3.50 -4.78 26.12
CA GLY A 68 -2.96 -4.44 27.44
C GLY A 68 -1.53 -3.90 27.39
N ALA A 69 -1.26 -2.86 28.20
CA ALA A 69 0.02 -2.13 28.25
C ALA A 69 1.21 -2.98 28.76
N GLU A 70 0.93 -4.09 29.45
CA GLU A 70 1.95 -4.84 30.22
C GLU A 70 2.65 -5.96 29.43
N ARG A 71 2.26 -6.24 28.18
CA ARG A 71 2.70 -7.49 27.50
C ARG A 71 3.81 -7.38 26.46
N CYS A 72 4.31 -6.19 26.10
CA CYS A 72 5.48 -6.08 25.23
C CYS A 72 6.27 -4.80 25.53
N ALA A 73 7.37 -4.92 26.26
CA ALA A 73 8.38 -3.87 26.25
C ALA A 73 8.85 -3.64 24.80
N PRO A 74 9.05 -2.38 24.37
CA PRO A 74 9.55 -2.12 23.03
C PRO A 74 10.95 -2.74 22.86
N VAL A 75 11.19 -3.32 21.69
CA VAL A 75 12.53 -3.75 21.28
C VAL A 75 13.28 -2.50 20.83
N GLU A 76 14.47 -2.30 21.39
CA GLU A 76 15.31 -1.14 21.14
C GLU A 76 16.59 -1.54 20.44
N TYR A 77 17.00 -0.72 19.48
CA TYR A 77 18.25 -0.90 18.78
C TYR A 77 18.80 0.46 18.34
N SER A 78 20.06 0.75 18.68
CA SER A 78 20.70 2.03 18.40
C SER A 78 21.90 1.86 17.48
N GLU A 79 22.05 2.81 16.57
CA GLU A 79 23.20 2.97 15.67
C GLU A 79 24.07 4.15 16.11
N GLU A 80 25.28 4.28 15.55
CA GLU A 80 26.14 5.43 15.83
C GLU A 80 25.63 6.72 15.15
N GLN A 81 25.00 6.56 13.99
CA GLN A 81 24.52 7.65 13.15
C GLN A 81 23.00 7.66 13.09
N VAL A 82 22.43 8.81 12.71
CA VAL A 82 21.00 8.97 12.49
C VAL A 82 20.50 7.96 11.45
N ILE A 83 19.38 7.30 11.76
CA ILE A 83 18.75 6.33 10.88
C ILE A 83 17.85 7.07 9.87
N CYS A 84 18.21 7.00 8.59
CA CYS A 84 17.48 7.67 7.50
C CYS A 84 16.35 6.83 6.92
N ALA A 85 16.52 5.50 6.85
CA ALA A 85 15.52 4.59 6.32
C ALA A 85 15.56 3.24 7.04
N VAL A 86 14.37 2.64 7.19
CA VAL A 86 14.15 1.33 7.81
C VAL A 86 13.24 0.52 6.89
N ALA A 87 13.60 -0.73 6.60
CA ALA A 87 12.72 -1.63 5.85
C ALA A 87 12.85 -3.09 6.29
N LEU A 88 11.77 -3.84 6.13
CA LEU A 88 11.74 -5.28 6.38
C LEU A 88 11.84 -6.05 5.05
N ALA A 89 12.78 -6.98 4.97
CA ALA A 89 13.02 -7.82 3.81
C ALA A 89 12.94 -9.31 4.18
N PRO A 90 12.49 -10.20 3.27
CA PRO A 90 12.77 -11.63 3.42
C PRO A 90 14.25 -11.90 3.13
N PRO A 91 14.88 -12.90 3.79
CA PRO A 91 16.23 -13.30 3.46
C PRO A 91 16.30 -14.04 2.13
N ALA A 92 17.35 -13.81 1.36
CA ALA A 92 17.62 -14.57 0.15
C ALA A 92 17.83 -16.06 0.49
N PRO A 93 17.26 -16.99 -0.30
CA PRO A 93 17.37 -18.42 -0.04
C PRO A 93 18.82 -18.90 0.10
N GLY A 94 19.10 -19.65 1.16
CA GLY A 94 20.42 -20.25 1.39
C GLY A 94 21.53 -19.29 1.86
N VAL A 95 21.21 -18.02 2.15
CA VAL A 95 22.22 -17.07 2.66
C VAL A 95 22.35 -17.06 4.18
N PHE A 96 21.22 -17.19 4.88
CA PHE A 96 21.16 -17.16 6.34
C PHE A 96 20.64 -18.49 6.91
N ILE A 97 20.95 -18.73 8.19
CA ILE A 97 20.39 -19.85 8.94
C ILE A 97 18.86 -19.69 9.10
N GLN A 98 18.14 -20.80 9.23
CA GLN A 98 16.66 -20.80 9.31
C GLN A 98 16.07 -20.05 10.50
N ALA A 99 16.89 -19.72 11.51
CA ALA A 99 16.49 -18.90 12.65
C ALA A 99 16.24 -17.43 12.27
N VAL A 100 16.91 -16.92 11.23
CA VAL A 100 16.69 -15.57 10.70
C VAL A 100 15.49 -15.62 9.77
N LYS A 101 14.31 -15.22 10.27
CA LYS A 101 13.06 -15.28 9.50
C LYS A 101 12.89 -14.09 8.57
N ARG A 102 13.33 -12.91 9.00
CA ARG A 102 13.32 -11.66 8.23
C ARG A 102 14.62 -10.91 8.43
N LEU A 103 14.90 -9.98 7.54
CA LEU A 103 16.00 -9.03 7.64
C LEU A 103 15.41 -7.64 7.86
N LEU A 104 16.01 -6.90 8.77
CA LEU A 104 15.75 -5.48 8.97
C LEU A 104 16.92 -4.71 8.37
N VAL A 105 16.63 -3.89 7.37
CA VAL A 105 17.61 -3.03 6.69
C VAL A 105 17.56 -1.66 7.36
N LEU A 106 18.69 -1.20 7.89
CA LEU A 106 18.85 0.17 8.37
C LEU A 106 19.85 0.88 7.50
N ALA A 107 19.49 2.08 7.03
CA ALA A 107 20.40 2.94 6.30
C ALA A 107 20.64 4.22 7.09
N THR A 108 21.92 4.51 7.32
CA THR A 108 22.42 5.77 7.84
C THR A 108 23.09 6.56 6.71
N PRO A 109 23.44 7.84 6.92
CA PRO A 109 24.21 8.60 5.93
C PRO A 109 25.57 7.98 5.60
N VAL A 110 26.12 7.15 6.51
CA VAL A 110 27.48 6.61 6.43
C VAL A 110 27.47 5.16 5.95
N GLU A 111 26.54 4.34 6.43
CA GLU A 111 26.50 2.91 6.13
C GLU A 111 25.09 2.33 6.08
N ILE A 112 25.00 1.14 5.50
CA ILE A 112 23.80 0.33 5.37
C ILE A 112 24.08 -0.98 6.08
N VAL A 113 23.29 -1.27 7.12
CA VAL A 113 23.46 -2.44 7.98
C VAL A 113 22.25 -3.35 7.89
N LEU A 114 22.50 -4.67 8.00
CA LEU A 114 21.46 -5.69 8.08
C LEU A 114 21.39 -6.26 9.49
N LEU A 115 20.17 -6.38 10.02
CA LEU A 115 19.88 -7.08 11.26
C LEU A 115 19.00 -8.29 10.94
N GLY A 116 19.33 -9.44 11.53
CA GLY A 116 18.46 -10.60 11.53
C GLY A 116 17.30 -10.39 12.51
N VAL A 117 16.08 -10.60 12.04
CA VAL A 117 14.89 -10.67 12.89
C VAL A 117 14.67 -12.12 13.25
N CYS A 118 14.96 -12.44 14.51
CA CYS A 118 14.78 -13.75 15.10
C CYS A 118 13.53 -13.72 15.98
N THR A 119 12.74 -14.79 15.96
CA THR A 119 11.58 -14.92 16.83
C THR A 119 11.71 -16.18 17.67
N THR A 120 11.48 -16.05 18.98
CA THR A 120 11.60 -17.14 19.96
C THR A 120 10.26 -17.35 20.65
N GLY A 121 9.66 -18.54 20.51
CA GLY A 121 8.60 -19.02 21.41
C GLY A 121 7.23 -18.30 21.39
N GLY A 122 6.19 -19.03 21.82
CA GLY A 122 4.78 -18.61 21.91
C GLY A 122 3.87 -19.30 20.89
N ALA A 123 2.58 -19.46 21.20
CA ALA A 123 1.59 -20.10 20.30
C ALA A 123 1.49 -19.39 18.93
N ASP A 124 1.79 -18.09 18.89
CA ASP A 124 1.83 -17.25 17.68
C ASP A 124 3.26 -17.03 17.12
N GLY A 125 4.31 -17.50 17.80
CA GLY A 125 5.72 -17.41 17.36
C GLY A 125 6.28 -15.99 17.13
N LEU A 126 5.53 -14.94 17.48
CA LEU A 126 5.84 -13.52 17.26
C LEU A 126 5.85 -12.71 18.57
N GLU A 127 5.77 -13.36 19.74
CA GLU A 127 5.74 -12.68 21.04
C GLU A 127 7.10 -12.10 21.41
N GLU A 128 8.15 -12.91 21.43
CA GLU A 128 9.52 -12.43 21.66
C GLU A 128 10.25 -12.28 20.33
N LEU A 129 10.43 -11.03 19.92
CA LEU A 129 11.21 -10.65 18.75
C LEU A 129 12.57 -10.13 19.21
N ALA A 130 13.64 -10.72 18.67
CA ALA A 130 15.01 -10.30 18.92
C ALA A 130 15.67 -9.81 17.62
N LEU A 131 16.44 -8.72 17.72
CA LEU A 131 17.24 -8.19 16.62
C LEU A 131 18.69 -8.64 16.80
N GLN A 132 19.24 -9.30 15.79
CA GLN A 132 20.60 -9.81 15.77
C GLN A 132 21.43 -9.05 14.73
N PRO A 133 22.43 -8.23 15.13
CA PRO A 133 23.29 -7.55 14.18
C PRO A 133 24.07 -8.51 13.27
N LEU A 134 24.19 -8.17 11.99
CA LEU A 134 24.92 -8.94 10.99
C LEU A 134 26.11 -8.12 10.44
N PRO A 135 27.18 -7.91 11.23
CA PRO A 135 28.28 -7.00 10.88
C PRO A 135 29.02 -7.37 9.58
N LEU A 136 29.00 -8.64 9.20
CA LEU A 136 29.59 -9.11 7.92
C LEU A 136 28.80 -8.65 6.68
N TYR A 137 27.63 -8.05 6.88
CA TYR A 137 26.73 -7.57 5.83
C TYR A 137 26.49 -6.05 5.91
N ALA A 138 27.37 -5.32 6.59
CA ALA A 138 27.42 -3.87 6.57
C ALA A 138 28.21 -3.35 5.35
N ILE A 139 27.78 -2.25 4.75
CA ILE A 139 28.47 -1.60 3.62
C ILE A 139 28.36 -0.08 3.71
N PRO A 140 29.38 0.70 3.32
CA PRO A 140 29.25 2.15 3.24
C PRO A 140 28.11 2.59 2.31
N SER A 141 27.49 3.72 2.66
CA SER A 141 26.47 4.41 1.88
C SER A 141 27.06 5.20 0.70
N ASP A 142 28.39 5.25 0.55
CA ASP A 142 29.12 5.98 -0.50
C ASP A 142 28.67 7.44 -0.64
N THR A 143 28.45 8.13 0.49
CA THR A 143 27.96 9.52 0.56
C THR A 143 26.54 9.77 0.01
N VAL A 144 25.81 8.71 -0.31
CA VAL A 144 24.41 8.82 -0.74
C VAL A 144 23.51 8.32 0.38
N ALA A 145 22.73 9.23 0.98
CA ALA A 145 21.71 8.86 1.96
C ALA A 145 20.58 8.09 1.26
N MET A 146 20.31 6.86 1.71
CA MET A 146 19.16 6.08 1.22
C MET A 146 17.87 6.63 1.85
N ARG A 147 16.85 6.90 1.04
CA ARG A 147 15.57 7.49 1.45
C ARG A 147 14.45 6.49 1.60
N CYS A 148 14.46 5.45 0.77
CA CYS A 148 13.47 4.39 0.80
C CYS A 148 14.13 3.06 0.47
N VAL A 149 13.62 1.98 1.03
CA VAL A 149 14.12 0.62 0.81
C VAL A 149 12.92 -0.30 0.63
N THR A 150 13.00 -1.19 -0.34
CA THR A 150 12.00 -2.25 -0.58
C THR A 150 12.71 -3.56 -0.87
N ALA A 151 12.00 -4.66 -0.77
CA ALA A 151 12.56 -5.97 -1.05
C ALA A 151 11.58 -6.82 -1.87
N THR A 152 12.17 -7.73 -2.63
CA THR A 152 11.39 -8.74 -3.35
C THR A 152 11.12 -9.96 -2.48
N ALA A 153 10.14 -10.79 -2.84
CA ALA A 153 9.87 -12.08 -2.21
C ALA A 153 11.07 -13.04 -2.27
N ALA A 154 11.93 -12.88 -3.29
CA ALA A 154 13.19 -13.64 -3.44
C ALA A 154 14.34 -13.14 -2.55
N GLY A 155 14.13 -12.06 -1.79
CA GLY A 155 15.11 -11.47 -0.88
C GLY A 155 16.07 -10.46 -1.52
N ARG A 156 15.86 -10.05 -2.77
CA ARG A 156 16.60 -8.92 -3.36
C ARG A 156 16.17 -7.62 -2.68
N ILE A 157 17.12 -6.77 -2.33
CA ILE A 157 16.88 -5.52 -1.61
C ILE A 157 17.22 -4.34 -2.51
N PHE A 158 16.24 -3.46 -2.76
CA PHE A 158 16.38 -2.26 -3.57
C PHE A 158 16.26 -1.01 -2.72
N MET A 159 17.03 0.02 -3.04
CA MET A 159 17.16 1.23 -2.24
C MET A 159 17.14 2.46 -3.15
N GLY A 160 16.38 3.48 -2.76
CA GLY A 160 16.30 4.75 -3.46
C GLY A 160 17.23 5.77 -2.81
N GLY A 161 18.19 6.27 -3.59
CA GLY A 161 19.14 7.27 -3.13
C GLY A 161 18.56 8.69 -3.14
N HIS A 162 19.11 9.55 -2.28
CA HIS A 162 18.84 10.98 -2.30
C HIS A 162 19.27 11.67 -3.61
N ASP A 163 20.19 11.04 -4.33
CA ASP A 163 20.72 11.49 -5.62
C ASP A 163 19.84 11.12 -6.82
N GLY A 164 18.70 10.45 -6.59
CA GLY A 164 17.77 10.05 -7.64
C GLY A 164 18.10 8.71 -8.30
N HIS A 165 19.06 7.96 -7.77
CA HIS A 165 19.44 6.65 -8.31
C HIS A 165 18.83 5.48 -7.53
N LEU A 166 18.51 4.41 -8.27
CA LEU A 166 18.11 3.11 -7.76
C LEU A 166 19.35 2.25 -7.52
N TYR A 167 19.49 1.79 -6.29
CA TYR A 167 20.54 0.86 -5.86
C TYR A 167 19.97 -0.51 -5.51
N GLU A 168 20.79 -1.55 -5.64
CA GLU A 168 20.51 -2.89 -5.13
C GLU A 168 21.61 -3.30 -4.15
N LEU A 169 21.21 -3.78 -2.97
CA LEU A 169 22.09 -4.40 -1.99
C LEU A 169 22.14 -5.90 -2.28
N VAL A 170 23.22 -6.34 -2.90
CA VAL A 170 23.44 -7.76 -3.21
C VAL A 170 24.28 -8.39 -2.13
N TYR A 171 23.76 -9.43 -1.49
CA TYR A 171 24.41 -10.14 -0.40
C TYR A 171 24.45 -11.66 -0.66
N THR A 172 25.48 -12.33 -0.15
CA THR A 172 25.73 -13.76 -0.40
C THR A 172 26.25 -14.47 0.86
N ALA A 173 26.11 -15.79 0.91
CA ALA A 173 26.62 -16.62 2.01
C ALA A 173 28.15 -16.62 2.14
N GLY A 174 28.89 -16.00 1.20
CA GLY A 174 30.35 -15.91 1.19
C GLY A 174 31.01 -17.28 1.16
N THR A 175 31.08 -17.91 -0.01
CA THR A 175 31.70 -19.23 -0.19
C THR A 175 33.22 -19.14 -0.42
N ARG A 176 33.72 -17.97 -0.86
CA ARG A 176 35.13 -17.74 -1.15
C ARG A 176 35.72 -16.70 -0.20
N TRP A 177 36.90 -16.97 0.33
CA TRP A 177 37.58 -16.13 1.33
C TRP A 177 37.94 -14.71 0.83
N ARG A 178 38.00 -14.48 -0.50
CA ARG A 178 38.21 -13.15 -1.12
C ARG A 178 36.92 -12.45 -1.57
N GLU A 179 35.78 -13.10 -1.47
CA GLU A 179 34.52 -12.55 -1.98
C GLU A 179 33.87 -11.66 -0.92
N ARG A 180 33.57 -10.42 -1.30
CA ARG A 180 32.78 -9.53 -0.44
C ARG A 180 31.38 -10.12 -0.29
N ARG A 181 30.96 -10.36 0.95
CA ARG A 181 29.63 -10.90 1.30
C ARG A 181 28.49 -9.95 0.92
N VAL A 182 28.76 -8.66 0.80
CA VAL A 182 27.80 -7.63 0.43
C VAL A 182 28.41 -6.64 -0.56
N ARG A 183 27.60 -6.18 -1.52
CA ARG A 183 27.96 -5.14 -2.48
C ARG A 183 26.73 -4.28 -2.80
N LYS A 184 26.97 -3.00 -3.07
CA LYS A 184 25.96 -2.04 -3.54
C LYS A 184 26.13 -1.83 -5.04
N VAL A 185 25.03 -1.94 -5.79
CA VAL A 185 24.99 -1.85 -7.25
C VAL A 185 24.06 -0.72 -7.65
N CYS A 186 24.45 0.15 -8.59
CA CYS A 186 23.56 1.17 -9.15
C CYS A 186 22.94 0.67 -10.46
N HIS A 187 21.60 0.68 -10.57
CA HIS A 187 20.86 0.24 -11.76
C HIS A 187 20.41 1.37 -12.68
N SER A 188 20.51 2.60 -12.20
CA SER A 188 20.12 3.82 -12.92
C SER A 188 21.30 4.63 -13.44
N ALA A 189 22.53 4.14 -13.25
CA ALA A 189 23.74 4.79 -13.76
C ALA A 189 23.67 4.89 -15.29
N THR A 190 23.61 6.12 -15.80
CA THR A 190 23.70 6.45 -17.22
C THR A 190 25.08 7.04 -17.47
N LEU A 191 25.60 7.11 -18.71
CA LEU A 191 26.92 7.72 -18.97
C LEU A 191 27.07 9.16 -18.40
N SER A 192 25.95 9.87 -18.20
CA SER A 192 25.90 11.18 -17.53
C SER A 192 26.22 11.17 -16.04
N SER A 193 26.12 10.04 -15.33
CA SER A 193 26.49 9.93 -13.91
C SER A 193 28.01 9.98 -13.66
N TYR A 194 28.81 10.03 -14.73
CA TYR A 194 30.26 10.26 -14.68
C TYR A 194 30.64 11.73 -14.93
N LEU A 195 29.66 12.62 -15.16
CA LEU A 195 29.92 14.05 -15.30
C LEU A 195 30.11 14.70 -13.93
N PRO A 196 31.05 15.66 -13.79
CA PRO A 196 31.21 16.43 -12.56
C PRO A 196 29.92 17.17 -12.17
N SER A 197 29.62 17.25 -10.87
CA SER A 197 28.37 17.86 -10.34
C SER A 197 28.17 19.35 -10.68
N PHE A 198 29.20 20.07 -11.14
CA PHE A 198 29.06 21.44 -11.63
C PHE A 198 28.49 21.52 -13.06
N MET A 199 28.50 20.40 -13.81
CA MET A 199 27.93 20.32 -15.15
C MET A 199 26.45 19.90 -15.13
N THR A 200 25.95 19.39 -14.00
CA THR A 200 24.54 19.06 -13.84
C THR A 200 23.73 20.33 -13.52
N LEU A 201 22.91 20.76 -14.48
CA LEU A 201 22.11 22.00 -14.42
C LEU A 201 20.91 21.94 -13.45
N SER A 202 20.67 20.81 -12.79
CA SER A 202 19.52 20.61 -11.90
C SER A 202 19.94 19.91 -10.61
N ALA A 203 19.28 20.30 -9.51
CA ALA A 203 19.44 19.62 -8.23
C ALA A 203 18.96 18.15 -8.35
N PRO A 204 19.56 17.23 -7.57
CA PRO A 204 19.12 15.83 -7.58
C PRO A 204 17.66 15.70 -7.16
N ASP A 205 16.92 14.84 -7.85
CA ASP A 205 15.52 14.53 -7.55
C ASP A 205 15.45 13.16 -6.84
N PRO A 206 15.35 13.13 -5.50
CA PRO A 206 15.49 11.90 -4.72
C PRO A 206 14.38 10.89 -5.01
N ILE A 207 14.72 9.59 -4.99
CA ILE A 207 13.71 8.52 -5.02
C ILE A 207 13.07 8.41 -3.65
N VAL A 208 11.76 8.63 -3.57
CA VAL A 208 11.01 8.67 -2.31
C VAL A 208 10.19 7.40 -2.07
N GLU A 209 9.91 6.62 -3.11
CA GLU A 209 9.13 5.39 -3.00
C GLU A 209 9.52 4.40 -4.10
N ILE A 210 9.57 3.12 -3.74
CA ILE A 210 9.80 2.01 -4.67
C ILE A 210 8.72 0.96 -4.42
N ALA A 211 8.06 0.49 -5.47
CA ALA A 211 7.14 -0.64 -5.37
C ALA A 211 7.50 -1.75 -6.35
N VAL A 212 7.26 -2.99 -5.92
CA VAL A 212 7.55 -4.20 -6.69
C VAL A 212 6.23 -4.89 -7.06
N ASP A 213 6.06 -5.17 -8.35
CA ASP A 213 5.01 -6.05 -8.90
C ASP A 213 5.60 -7.45 -9.08
N GLU A 214 5.54 -8.24 -8.01
CA GLU A 214 6.12 -9.60 -7.97
C GLU A 214 5.60 -10.51 -9.08
N PRO A 215 4.27 -10.63 -9.32
CA PRO A 215 3.76 -11.53 -10.35
C PRO A 215 4.25 -11.20 -11.76
N ARG A 216 4.56 -9.93 -12.05
CA ARG A 216 5.03 -9.50 -13.36
C ARG A 216 6.55 -9.28 -13.43
N GLY A 217 7.25 -9.32 -12.30
CA GLY A 217 8.67 -8.99 -12.21
C GLY A 217 8.96 -7.56 -12.66
N ILE A 218 8.16 -6.58 -12.21
CA ILE A 218 8.33 -5.16 -12.58
C ILE A 218 8.61 -4.36 -11.32
N LEU A 219 9.56 -3.44 -11.39
CA LEU A 219 9.86 -2.49 -10.31
C LEU A 219 9.56 -1.08 -10.77
N TYR A 220 8.93 -0.32 -9.89
CA TYR A 220 8.55 1.07 -10.13
C TYR A 220 9.23 1.97 -9.11
N THR A 221 9.72 3.12 -9.54
CA THR A 221 10.26 4.15 -8.64
C THR A 221 9.50 5.45 -8.82
N ARG A 222 9.25 6.16 -7.72
CA ARG A 222 8.71 7.52 -7.71
C ARG A 222 9.72 8.48 -7.12
N SER A 223 9.97 9.58 -7.81
CA SER A 223 10.81 10.67 -7.32
C SER A 223 10.01 11.74 -6.56
N ALA A 224 10.68 12.61 -5.80
CA ALA A 224 10.05 13.71 -5.09
C ALA A 224 9.35 14.71 -6.03
N ALA A 225 9.87 14.90 -7.24
CA ALA A 225 9.25 15.72 -8.28
C ALA A 225 8.07 15.04 -9.01
N SER A 226 7.63 13.85 -8.56
CA SER A 226 6.58 13.05 -9.20
C SER A 226 6.99 12.45 -10.56
N GLY A 227 8.27 12.18 -10.75
CA GLY A 227 8.77 11.37 -11.85
C GLY A 227 8.53 9.88 -11.59
N LEU A 228 8.22 9.12 -12.63
CA LEU A 228 7.99 7.68 -12.56
C LEU A 228 8.97 6.95 -13.48
N VAL A 229 9.63 5.91 -12.97
CA VAL A 229 10.52 5.05 -13.77
C VAL A 229 10.11 3.59 -13.60
N VAL A 230 10.15 2.84 -14.68
CA VAL A 230 9.81 1.42 -14.75
C VAL A 230 11.07 0.62 -15.05
N TYR A 231 11.30 -0.43 -14.26
CA TYR A 231 12.39 -1.38 -14.41
C TYR A 231 11.82 -2.79 -14.63
N ASP A 232 12.42 -3.53 -15.55
CA ASP A 232 12.14 -4.95 -15.76
C ASP A 232 13.10 -5.81 -14.93
N LEU A 233 12.57 -6.68 -14.07
CA LEU A 233 13.36 -7.54 -13.17
C LEU A 233 13.79 -8.88 -13.79
N GLY A 234 13.46 -9.18 -15.04
CA GLY A 234 13.75 -10.52 -15.60
C GLY A 234 12.58 -11.49 -15.47
N GLU A 235 12.54 -12.56 -16.26
CA GLU A 235 11.52 -13.63 -16.08
C GLU A 235 11.81 -14.43 -14.81
N ALA A 236 13.10 -14.61 -14.51
CA ALA A 236 13.59 -15.25 -13.29
C ALA A 236 13.72 -14.29 -12.10
N GLY A 237 13.40 -13.00 -12.28
CA GLY A 237 13.57 -11.99 -11.23
C GLY A 237 15.04 -11.72 -10.86
N ASP A 238 15.98 -11.96 -11.77
CA ASP A 238 17.44 -11.89 -11.56
C ASP A 238 18.11 -10.65 -12.18
N ARG A 239 17.36 -9.87 -12.95
CA ARG A 239 17.84 -8.66 -13.65
C ARG A 239 17.22 -7.41 -13.05
N CYS A 240 17.71 -6.24 -13.46
CA CYS A 240 17.05 -4.96 -13.23
C CYS A 240 17.47 -4.01 -14.37
N ALA A 241 16.59 -3.80 -15.34
CA ALA A 241 16.87 -2.95 -16.50
C ALA A 241 15.83 -1.83 -16.59
N LYS A 242 16.29 -0.58 -16.69
CA LYS A 242 15.40 0.57 -16.92
C LYS A 242 14.73 0.45 -18.29
N VAL A 243 13.40 0.48 -18.31
CA VAL A 243 12.59 0.29 -19.54
C VAL A 243 11.95 1.59 -20.01
N ALA A 244 11.32 2.32 -19.09
CA ALA A 244 10.57 3.53 -19.42
C ALA A 244 10.66 4.54 -18.29
N GLU A 245 10.57 5.81 -18.64
CA GLU A 245 10.60 6.93 -17.71
C GLU A 245 9.60 7.99 -18.13
N CYS A 246 8.90 8.55 -17.16
CA CYS A 246 8.05 9.71 -17.28
C CYS A 246 8.51 10.74 -16.25
N ALA A 247 9.32 11.70 -16.69
CA ALA A 247 9.91 12.72 -15.82
C ALA A 247 8.85 13.59 -15.12
N ASP A 248 7.74 13.90 -15.80
CA ASP A 248 6.59 14.60 -15.21
C ASP A 248 5.29 13.83 -15.44
N ALA A 249 5.01 12.90 -14.53
CA ALA A 249 3.78 12.11 -14.54
C ALA A 249 2.54 12.99 -14.38
N ARG A 250 2.65 14.16 -13.75
CA ARG A 250 1.51 15.07 -13.57
C ARG A 250 1.09 15.66 -14.89
N HIS A 251 2.06 16.11 -15.68
CA HIS A 251 1.81 16.60 -17.03
C HIS A 251 1.20 15.50 -17.92
N ALA A 252 1.78 14.30 -17.90
CA ALA A 252 1.27 13.16 -18.67
C ALA A 252 -0.17 12.78 -18.30
N ALA A 253 -0.53 12.89 -17.02
CA ALA A 253 -1.88 12.63 -16.50
C ALA A 253 -2.81 13.85 -16.55
N ARG A 254 -2.38 14.97 -17.15
CA ARG A 254 -3.14 16.24 -17.25
C ARG A 254 -3.61 16.77 -15.89
N LEU A 255 -2.81 16.55 -14.86
CA LEU A 255 -3.06 17.04 -13.50
C LEU A 255 -2.65 18.52 -13.36
N SER A 256 -3.18 19.18 -12.33
CA SER A 256 -2.73 20.53 -11.96
C SER A 256 -1.24 20.52 -11.59
N ARG A 257 -0.54 21.62 -11.89
CA ARG A 257 0.86 21.83 -11.49
C ARG A 257 1.06 21.84 -9.97
N SER A 258 0.02 22.19 -9.21
CA SER A 258 0.05 22.20 -7.75
C SER A 258 -0.07 20.81 -7.12
N THR A 259 -0.57 19.82 -7.87
CA THR A 259 -0.77 18.46 -7.40
C THR A 259 0.55 17.70 -7.39
N LYS A 260 0.78 16.83 -6.41
CA LYS A 260 1.92 15.88 -6.40
C LYS A 260 1.42 14.44 -6.34
N LEU A 261 2.22 13.50 -6.82
CA LEU A 261 1.99 12.07 -6.58
C LEU A 261 2.44 11.70 -5.17
N LEU A 262 1.59 11.01 -4.43
CA LEU A 262 1.79 10.61 -3.02
C LEU A 262 2.15 9.15 -2.83
N GLY A 263 1.53 8.25 -3.61
CA GLY A 263 1.65 6.81 -3.40
C GLY A 263 1.69 6.04 -4.71
N LEU A 264 2.35 4.89 -4.68
CA LEU A 264 2.59 4.04 -5.83
C LEU A 264 2.11 2.62 -5.53
N GLN A 265 1.04 2.19 -6.22
CA GLN A 265 0.40 0.90 -6.00
C GLN A 265 0.42 0.06 -7.28
N PRO A 266 1.26 -1.00 -7.33
CA PRO A 266 1.13 -2.02 -8.35
C PRO A 266 -0.24 -2.71 -8.26
N LEU A 267 -0.87 -2.92 -9.41
CA LEU A 267 -2.14 -3.63 -9.52
C LEU A 267 -1.94 -5.06 -10.00
N SER A 268 -2.61 -6.02 -9.39
CA SER A 268 -2.57 -7.43 -9.76
C SER A 268 -3.13 -7.66 -11.16
N GLY A 269 -2.52 -8.59 -11.91
CA GLY A 269 -3.07 -9.07 -13.19
C GLY A 269 -4.45 -9.70 -13.07
N ALA A 270 -4.81 -10.18 -11.88
CA ALA A 270 -6.15 -10.69 -11.60
C ALA A 270 -7.21 -9.57 -11.56
N ALA A 271 -6.81 -8.33 -11.25
CA ALA A 271 -7.72 -7.19 -11.20
C ALA A 271 -7.84 -6.47 -12.54
N SER A 272 -6.72 -6.32 -13.26
CA SER A 272 -6.73 -5.77 -14.62
C SER A 272 -5.55 -6.30 -15.45
N GLU A 273 -5.85 -6.74 -16.67
CA GLU A 273 -4.82 -7.06 -17.67
C GLU A 273 -4.27 -5.80 -18.34
N GLU A 274 -5.06 -4.72 -18.40
CA GLU A 274 -4.72 -3.51 -19.13
C GLU A 274 -3.94 -2.50 -18.30
N VAL A 275 -4.26 -2.41 -16.99
CA VAL A 275 -3.65 -1.47 -16.05
C VAL A 275 -2.73 -2.23 -15.10
N GLN A 276 -1.49 -1.76 -14.97
CA GLN A 276 -0.48 -2.41 -14.13
C GLN A 276 -0.11 -1.59 -12.89
N LEU A 277 -0.31 -0.27 -12.94
CA LEU A 277 0.08 0.63 -11.87
C LEU A 277 -1.01 1.66 -11.64
N ALA A 278 -1.27 1.96 -10.37
CA ALA A 278 -2.07 3.10 -9.96
C ALA A 278 -1.28 4.00 -9.01
N THR A 279 -1.46 5.31 -9.16
CA THR A 279 -0.83 6.32 -8.30
C THR A 279 -1.90 7.22 -7.70
N THR A 280 -1.73 7.61 -6.45
CA THR A 280 -2.61 8.56 -5.77
C THR A 280 -1.94 9.92 -5.68
N THR A 281 -2.73 10.99 -5.73
CA THR A 281 -2.25 12.37 -5.70
C THR A 281 -2.62 13.10 -4.40
N THR A 282 -2.02 14.27 -4.17
CA THR A 282 -2.33 15.17 -3.04
C THR A 282 -3.75 15.73 -3.05
N ASP A 283 -4.39 15.78 -4.21
CA ASP A 283 -5.79 16.22 -4.35
C ASP A 283 -6.80 15.05 -4.25
N GLY A 284 -6.32 13.83 -4.02
CA GLY A 284 -7.14 12.61 -3.91
C GLY A 284 -7.52 11.96 -5.24
N THR A 285 -7.04 12.49 -6.36
CA THR A 285 -7.17 11.85 -7.68
C THR A 285 -6.37 10.55 -7.72
N ARG A 286 -6.96 9.51 -8.30
CA ARG A 286 -6.27 8.25 -8.62
C ARG A 286 -5.98 8.22 -10.11
N VAL A 287 -4.73 7.95 -10.47
CA VAL A 287 -4.26 7.89 -11.84
C VAL A 287 -3.82 6.48 -12.16
N PHE A 288 -4.29 5.95 -13.29
CA PHE A 288 -4.05 4.59 -13.74
C PHE A 288 -3.09 4.59 -14.93
N TRP A 289 -2.10 3.70 -14.87
CA TRP A 289 -0.99 3.62 -15.82
C TRP A 289 -0.90 2.22 -16.42
N THR A 290 -0.51 2.18 -17.70
CA THR A 290 -0.16 0.94 -18.39
C THR A 290 1.31 0.95 -18.75
N VAL A 291 1.96 -0.22 -18.61
CA VAL A 291 3.34 -0.44 -19.03
C VAL A 291 3.48 -1.29 -20.28
N LEU A 292 2.35 -1.72 -20.84
CA LEU A 292 2.30 -2.57 -22.02
C LEU A 292 1.97 -1.75 -23.26
N GLN A 293 2.69 -1.99 -24.35
CA GLN A 293 2.35 -1.41 -25.65
C GLN A 293 1.28 -2.25 -26.35
N ARG A 294 0.14 -1.63 -26.71
CA ARG A 294 -0.82 -2.25 -27.62
C ARG A 294 -0.25 -2.17 -29.04
N SER A 295 0.09 -3.32 -29.62
CA SER A 295 0.46 -3.39 -31.03
C SER A 295 -0.80 -3.35 -31.89
N TYR A 296 -1.15 -2.18 -32.42
CA TYR A 296 -2.18 -2.02 -33.46
C TYR A 296 -1.58 -2.30 -34.84
N GLY A 297 -1.28 -3.56 -35.16
CA GLY A 297 -0.65 -3.84 -36.46
C GLY A 297 -0.37 -5.29 -36.84
N THR A 298 -0.52 -6.27 -35.95
CA THR A 298 -0.40 -7.68 -36.34
C THR A 298 -1.74 -8.23 -36.76
N VAL A 299 -1.84 -8.51 -38.06
CA VAL A 299 -2.90 -9.27 -38.73
C VAL A 299 -3.31 -10.47 -37.86
N ALA A 300 -4.62 -10.65 -37.70
CA ALA A 300 -5.23 -11.80 -37.04
C ALA A 300 -4.63 -13.10 -37.61
N GLY A 301 -3.82 -13.80 -36.81
CA GLY A 301 -3.18 -15.04 -37.24
C GLY A 301 -1.91 -15.44 -36.47
N ALA A 302 -1.23 -14.52 -35.79
CA ALA A 302 -0.14 -14.90 -34.90
C ALA A 302 -0.71 -15.42 -33.58
N ALA A 303 -0.53 -16.71 -33.30
CA ALA A 303 -0.90 -17.34 -32.04
C ALA A 303 -0.51 -16.42 -30.86
N ALA A 304 -1.49 -16.07 -30.02
CA ALA A 304 -1.25 -15.31 -28.81
C ALA A 304 -0.24 -16.10 -27.95
N SER A 305 1.03 -15.69 -28.01
CA SER A 305 2.06 -16.26 -27.16
C SER A 305 1.60 -16.14 -25.71
N THR A 306 1.46 -17.28 -25.05
CA THR A 306 1.09 -17.41 -23.63
C THR A 306 2.18 -16.91 -22.69
N LYS A 307 3.34 -16.45 -23.21
CA LYS A 307 4.36 -15.78 -22.41
C LYS A 307 3.88 -14.41 -21.94
N ALA A 308 4.05 -14.16 -20.64
CA ALA A 308 3.75 -12.88 -20.00
C ALA A 308 4.41 -11.73 -20.78
N ARG A 309 3.60 -10.73 -21.19
CA ARG A 309 4.11 -9.55 -21.87
C ARG A 309 4.99 -8.75 -20.92
N ARG A 310 6.20 -8.43 -21.37
CA ARG A 310 7.19 -7.65 -20.62
C ARG A 310 6.86 -6.16 -20.70
N PRO A 311 7.20 -5.36 -19.67
CA PRO A 311 7.01 -3.92 -19.74
C PRO A 311 7.82 -3.33 -20.91
N SER A 312 7.24 -2.36 -21.60
CA SER A 312 7.85 -1.73 -22.78
C SER A 312 7.66 -0.21 -22.84
N CYS A 313 6.74 0.33 -22.04
CA CYS A 313 6.44 1.75 -22.01
C CYS A 313 5.91 2.16 -20.63
N LEU A 314 5.59 3.43 -20.45
CA LEU A 314 4.77 3.93 -19.34
C LEU A 314 3.80 4.95 -19.93
N ARG A 315 2.49 4.68 -19.84
CA ARG A 315 1.44 5.54 -20.41
C ARG A 315 0.29 5.73 -19.45
N PHE A 316 -0.21 6.96 -19.41
CA PHE A 316 -1.46 7.30 -18.76
C PHE A 316 -2.64 6.61 -19.45
N VAL A 317 -3.54 6.00 -18.66
CA VAL A 317 -4.75 5.35 -19.15
C VAL A 317 -5.98 6.18 -18.81
N ALA A 318 -6.18 6.45 -17.53
CA ALA A 318 -7.34 7.16 -17.01
C ALA A 318 -7.04 7.78 -15.65
N SER A 319 -7.84 8.77 -15.26
CA SER A 319 -7.87 9.30 -13.90
C SER A 319 -9.28 9.18 -13.32
N ARG A 320 -9.35 9.01 -12.01
CA ARG A 320 -10.57 9.05 -11.22
C ARG A 320 -10.42 10.17 -10.20
N GLU A 321 -11.22 11.22 -10.37
CA GLU A 321 -11.26 12.38 -9.49
C GLU A 321 -11.54 11.99 -8.05
N ALA A 322 -11.08 12.79 -7.10
CA ALA A 322 -11.28 12.54 -5.69
C ALA A 322 -12.77 12.49 -5.30
N PRO A 323 -13.11 11.79 -4.20
CA PRO A 323 -14.37 11.98 -3.50
C PRO A 323 -14.67 13.47 -3.27
N PRO A 324 -15.89 13.96 -3.53
CA PRO A 324 -16.23 15.34 -3.19
C PRO A 324 -16.09 15.54 -1.67
N PRO A 325 -15.67 16.73 -1.21
CA PRO A 325 -15.65 17.02 0.21
C PRO A 325 -17.07 16.91 0.77
N PRO A 326 -17.23 16.45 2.03
CA PRO A 326 -18.54 16.40 2.64
C PRO A 326 -19.15 17.80 2.63
N ARG A 327 -20.42 17.90 2.23
CA ARG A 327 -21.19 19.12 2.45
C ARG A 327 -21.25 19.32 3.96
N ALA A 328 -20.79 20.47 4.45
CA ALA A 328 -21.01 20.84 5.84
C ALA A 328 -22.50 20.70 6.12
N SER A 329 -22.88 19.87 7.08
CA SER A 329 -24.24 19.83 7.58
C SER A 329 -24.51 21.20 8.21
N SER A 330 -25.15 22.10 7.46
CA SER A 330 -25.80 23.24 8.06
C SER A 330 -26.84 22.68 9.01
N THR A 331 -26.58 22.74 10.31
CA THR A 331 -27.64 22.71 11.32
C THR A 331 -28.58 23.88 11.01
N GLY A 332 -29.61 23.58 10.25
CA GLY A 332 -30.65 24.51 9.81
C GLY A 332 -31.89 23.70 9.50
N THR A 333 -32.79 23.67 10.48
CA THR A 333 -34.23 23.36 10.42
C THR A 333 -34.82 23.07 9.04
N GLY A 334 -35.33 21.84 8.88
CA GLY A 334 -36.58 21.47 8.21
C GLY A 334 -36.87 21.98 6.80
N GLY A 335 -37.01 21.05 5.84
CA GLY A 335 -37.85 21.27 4.66
C GLY A 335 -37.38 20.59 3.38
N ALA A 336 -38.23 19.67 2.91
CA ALA A 336 -38.44 19.24 1.52
C ALA A 336 -37.24 18.70 0.70
N PHE A 337 -37.36 17.41 0.42
CA PHE A 337 -36.78 16.72 -0.73
C PHE A 337 -37.21 17.46 -2.01
N ASP A 338 -36.26 17.89 -2.84
CA ASP A 338 -36.54 18.12 -4.26
C ASP A 338 -35.42 17.54 -5.12
N SER A 339 -35.84 16.54 -5.88
CA SER A 339 -35.12 15.91 -6.97
C SER A 339 -35.15 16.85 -8.18
N VAL A 340 -34.01 17.42 -8.55
CA VAL A 340 -33.80 17.99 -9.88
C VAL A 340 -32.47 17.48 -10.43
N GLY A 341 -32.57 16.67 -11.48
CA GLY A 341 -31.47 16.41 -12.39
C GLY A 341 -31.15 17.66 -13.21
N GLY A 342 -29.86 17.95 -13.36
CA GLY A 342 -29.38 19.05 -14.19
C GLY A 342 -27.85 19.05 -14.24
N ASP A 343 -27.32 18.64 -15.40
CA ASP A 343 -26.01 18.93 -15.97
C ASP A 343 -24.83 19.24 -15.03
N LEU A 344 -24.06 18.21 -14.72
CA LEU A 344 -22.65 18.33 -14.28
C LEU A 344 -21.73 18.12 -15.48
N ALA A 345 -21.73 19.09 -16.40
CA ALA A 345 -20.68 19.26 -17.39
C ALA A 345 -20.19 20.72 -17.32
N ARG A 346 -18.90 20.87 -16.98
CA ARG A 346 -18.10 22.10 -16.98
C ARG A 346 -18.36 23.08 -15.81
N GLY A 347 -17.73 22.76 -14.67
CA GLY A 347 -17.28 23.74 -13.69
C GLY A 347 -15.83 23.45 -13.32
N VAL A 348 -14.89 24.16 -13.94
CA VAL A 348 -13.49 24.20 -13.52
C VAL A 348 -13.44 25.04 -12.24
N GLY A 349 -13.37 24.38 -11.09
CA GLY A 349 -13.37 25.01 -9.77
C GLY A 349 -13.20 23.97 -8.66
N SER A 350 -11.95 23.74 -8.26
CA SER A 350 -11.41 22.81 -7.27
C SER A 350 -12.23 22.66 -5.98
N GLY A 351 -12.90 21.52 -5.82
CA GLY A 351 -13.31 20.93 -4.55
C GLY A 351 -12.37 19.78 -4.13
N ALA A 352 -11.05 19.98 -4.26
CA ALA A 352 -10.06 18.96 -3.96
C ALA A 352 -9.94 18.71 -2.45
N ILE A 353 -9.97 17.45 -2.03
CA ILE A 353 -9.57 17.06 -0.67
C ILE A 353 -8.05 17.16 -0.56
N GLN A 354 -7.54 17.62 0.59
CA GLN A 354 -6.11 17.52 0.85
C GLN A 354 -5.81 16.13 1.41
N VAL A 355 -4.99 15.37 0.70
CA VAL A 355 -4.52 14.05 1.11
C VAL A 355 -3.06 14.18 1.56
N GLN A 356 -2.75 13.60 2.72
CA GLN A 356 -1.40 13.53 3.29
C GLN A 356 -0.79 12.14 3.08
N CYS A 357 -1.58 11.10 3.31
CA CYS A 357 -1.22 9.73 2.99
C CYS A 357 -2.42 8.98 2.40
N ALA A 358 -2.14 7.96 1.59
CA ALA A 358 -3.17 7.15 0.99
C ALA A 358 -2.69 5.72 0.79
N MET A 359 -3.62 4.79 0.88
CA MET A 359 -3.43 3.39 0.53
C MET A 359 -4.45 3.03 -0.55
N LEU A 360 -3.98 2.53 -1.67
CA LEU A 360 -4.83 2.02 -2.73
C LEU A 360 -4.72 0.51 -2.77
N THR A 361 -5.84 -0.17 -2.93
CA THR A 361 -5.90 -1.61 -3.17
C THR A 361 -6.88 -1.89 -4.30
N GLU A 362 -6.93 -3.13 -4.78
CA GLU A 362 -7.88 -3.52 -5.84
C GLU A 362 -9.36 -3.33 -5.46
N ALA A 363 -9.66 -3.31 -4.17
CA ALA A 363 -11.04 -3.28 -3.70
C ALA A 363 -11.46 -1.94 -3.08
N GLU A 364 -10.50 -1.21 -2.51
CA GLU A 364 -10.76 0.04 -1.80
C GLU A 364 -9.56 0.98 -1.84
N ALA A 365 -9.86 2.28 -1.76
CA ALA A 365 -8.90 3.33 -1.55
C ALA A 365 -9.17 4.00 -0.21
N ILE A 366 -8.12 4.18 0.60
CA ILE A 366 -8.18 4.89 1.87
C ILE A 366 -7.31 6.13 1.73
N PHE A 367 -7.89 7.28 2.00
CA PHE A 367 -7.22 8.57 2.01
C PHE A 367 -7.22 9.09 3.44
N ALA A 368 -6.10 9.65 3.89
CA ALA A 368 -6.05 10.39 5.12
C ALA A 368 -5.65 11.84 4.86
N GLY A 369 -6.26 12.76 5.58
CA GLY A 369 -5.96 14.18 5.47
C GLY A 369 -6.68 15.01 6.53
N PRO A 370 -6.43 16.32 6.55
CA PRO A 370 -7.11 17.23 7.46
C PRO A 370 -8.60 17.31 7.13
N ALA A 371 -9.45 17.29 8.16
CA ALA A 371 -10.84 17.71 8.03
C ALA A 371 -10.93 19.25 8.11
N PRO A 372 -11.99 19.87 7.54
CA PRO A 372 -12.20 21.32 7.61
C PRO A 372 -12.26 21.89 9.04
N GLY A 373 -12.54 21.03 10.05
CA GLY A 373 -12.59 21.38 11.48
C GLY A 373 -11.30 21.11 12.26
N GLY A 374 -10.17 20.86 11.58
CA GLY A 374 -8.84 20.73 12.19
C GLY A 374 -8.46 19.31 12.65
N GLN A 375 -9.42 18.45 12.96
CA GLN A 375 -9.14 17.02 13.24
C GLN A 375 -8.78 16.28 11.95
N ALA A 376 -7.88 15.29 12.05
CA ALA A 376 -7.59 14.43 10.90
C ALA A 376 -8.76 13.47 10.63
N ARG A 377 -8.86 13.00 9.40
CA ARG A 377 -9.91 12.06 8.98
C ARG A 377 -9.38 11.00 8.03
N LEU A 378 -10.05 9.86 8.04
CA LEU A 378 -9.90 8.80 7.07
C LEU A 378 -11.13 8.79 6.16
N MET A 379 -10.91 8.83 4.85
CA MET A 379 -11.95 8.67 3.84
C MET A 379 -11.72 7.34 3.13
N VAL A 380 -12.70 6.45 3.19
CA VAL A 380 -12.64 5.13 2.55
C VAL A 380 -13.57 5.14 1.36
N ALA A 381 -13.02 4.93 0.17
CA ALA A 381 -13.77 4.73 -1.06
C ALA A 381 -13.69 3.25 -1.46
N ALA A 382 -14.80 2.53 -1.31
CA ALA A 382 -14.89 1.11 -1.65
C ALA A 382 -15.98 0.88 -2.69
N ARG A 383 -15.88 -0.18 -3.49
CA ARG A 383 -16.90 -0.48 -4.51
C ARG A 383 -18.29 -0.67 -3.89
N ASP A 384 -19.29 -0.04 -4.48
CA ASP A 384 -20.69 -0.20 -4.09
C ASP A 384 -21.27 -1.48 -4.71
N TRP A 385 -21.40 -2.52 -3.91
CA TRP A 385 -21.91 -3.81 -4.36
C TRP A 385 -23.44 -3.88 -4.46
N THR A 386 -24.17 -2.89 -3.96
CA THR A 386 -25.65 -2.87 -3.97
C THR A 386 -26.24 -2.60 -5.36
N LEU A 387 -25.46 -2.04 -6.28
CA LEU A 387 -25.95 -1.56 -7.58
C LEU A 387 -26.07 -2.67 -8.63
N GLY A 388 -25.69 -3.91 -8.31
CA GLY A 388 -25.59 -5.02 -9.25
C GLY A 388 -26.90 -5.75 -9.56
N GLN A 389 -27.95 -5.61 -8.75
CA GLN A 389 -29.10 -6.53 -8.80
C GLN A 389 -30.49 -5.90 -9.07
N GLN A 390 -30.61 -4.58 -9.25
CA GLN A 390 -31.87 -3.99 -9.74
C GLN A 390 -32.02 -4.20 -11.26
N ALA A 391 -32.26 -5.45 -11.67
CA ALA A 391 -32.42 -5.84 -13.07
C ALA A 391 -33.89 -5.70 -13.53
N GLY A 392 -34.19 -4.55 -14.13
CA GLY A 392 -35.21 -4.40 -15.18
C GLY A 392 -34.54 -4.18 -16.54
N ALA A 393 -35.31 -4.23 -17.64
CA ALA A 393 -34.87 -4.30 -19.05
C ALA A 393 -33.92 -3.17 -19.58
N ALA A 394 -33.43 -2.25 -18.75
CA ALA A 394 -32.50 -1.17 -19.12
C ALA A 394 -31.00 -1.55 -19.02
N ALA A 395 -30.68 -2.85 -18.98
CA ALA A 395 -29.37 -3.40 -18.62
C ALA A 395 -28.19 -2.98 -19.53
N ARG A 396 -28.43 -2.46 -20.75
CA ARG A 396 -27.35 -2.02 -21.66
C ARG A 396 -26.76 -0.65 -21.30
N GLN A 397 -27.54 0.27 -20.73
CA GLN A 397 -27.04 1.58 -20.27
C GLN A 397 -26.46 1.52 -18.84
N GLN A 398 -26.73 0.44 -18.09
CA GLN A 398 -26.30 0.29 -16.67
C GLN A 398 -24.86 -0.20 -16.48
N ARG A 399 -24.15 -0.67 -17.51
CA ARG A 399 -22.71 -1.03 -17.38
C ARG A 399 -21.84 0.15 -16.93
N ALA A 400 -22.23 1.39 -17.24
CA ALA A 400 -21.57 2.60 -16.75
C ALA A 400 -21.85 2.91 -15.25
N ARG A 401 -22.89 2.30 -14.66
CA ARG A 401 -23.25 2.47 -13.23
C ARG A 401 -22.57 1.45 -12.30
N GLY A 402 -21.91 0.42 -12.84
CA GLY A 402 -21.27 -0.67 -12.07
C GLY A 402 -19.93 -0.36 -11.39
N LEU A 403 -19.48 0.90 -11.44
CA LEU A 403 -18.21 1.40 -10.89
C LEU A 403 -18.40 2.50 -9.82
N ARG A 404 -19.58 2.56 -9.20
CA ARG A 404 -19.81 3.49 -8.09
C ARG A 404 -19.01 3.04 -6.88
N GLU A 405 -18.48 3.99 -6.14
CA GLU A 405 -17.85 3.75 -4.85
C GLU A 405 -18.67 4.37 -3.72
N LEU A 406 -18.87 3.60 -2.66
CA LEU A 406 -19.31 4.07 -1.36
C LEU A 406 -18.17 4.83 -0.70
N ILE A 407 -18.43 6.05 -0.25
CA ILE A 407 -17.49 6.82 0.56
C ILE A 407 -17.94 6.76 2.01
N ALA A 408 -17.09 6.28 2.90
CA ALA A 408 -17.28 6.40 4.34
C ALA A 408 -16.19 7.31 4.94
N GLU A 409 -16.56 8.12 5.91
CA GLU A 409 -15.64 8.94 6.68
C GLU A 409 -15.53 8.40 8.10
N VAL A 410 -14.30 8.32 8.59
CA VAL A 410 -13.97 7.89 9.94
C VAL A 410 -13.09 8.98 10.57
N PRO A 411 -13.52 9.61 11.66
CA PRO A 411 -12.69 10.62 12.33
C PRO A 411 -11.41 9.96 12.86
N ALA A 412 -10.27 10.61 12.68
CA ALA A 412 -9.01 10.19 13.26
C ALA A 412 -8.71 11.05 14.48
N ALA A 413 -8.38 10.40 15.61
CA ALA A 413 -8.12 11.08 16.87
C ALA A 413 -6.85 11.97 16.83
N SER A 414 -5.95 11.75 15.88
CA SER A 414 -4.68 12.46 15.73
C SER A 414 -4.26 12.47 14.26
N ALA A 415 -3.29 13.33 13.90
CA ALA A 415 -2.77 13.41 12.54
C ALA A 415 -2.22 12.05 12.07
N VAL A 416 -2.60 11.68 10.86
CA VAL A 416 -2.28 10.37 10.27
C VAL A 416 -0.98 10.48 9.47
N LEU A 417 0.01 9.68 9.84
CA LEU A 417 1.34 9.65 9.24
C LEU A 417 1.46 8.56 8.17
N GLY A 418 0.68 7.49 8.25
CA GLY A 418 0.71 6.42 7.27
C GLY A 418 -0.49 5.47 7.39
N VAL A 419 -0.79 4.77 6.29
CA VAL A 419 -1.85 3.76 6.23
C VAL A 419 -1.29 2.54 5.50
N SER A 420 -1.44 1.37 6.10
CA SER A 420 -0.98 0.10 5.51
C SER A 420 -1.98 -1.01 5.71
N ARG A 421 -2.05 -1.94 4.76
CA ARG A 421 -2.85 -3.16 4.89
C ARG A 421 -2.09 -4.19 5.72
N VAL A 422 -2.81 -4.95 6.53
CA VAL A 422 -2.28 -6.18 7.14
C VAL A 422 -2.47 -7.32 6.14
N PRO A 423 -1.40 -8.01 5.72
CA PRO A 423 -1.53 -9.17 4.85
C PRO A 423 -2.33 -10.26 5.55
N ALA A 424 -3.04 -11.07 4.77
CA ALA A 424 -3.70 -12.25 5.30
C ALA A 424 -2.64 -13.23 5.83
N SER A 425 -2.96 -14.00 6.89
CA SER A 425 -2.04 -15.02 7.40
C SER A 425 -1.80 -16.11 6.35
N GLU A 426 -0.67 -16.82 6.44
CA GLU A 426 -0.36 -17.92 5.54
C GLU A 426 -1.43 -19.02 5.56
N GLU A 427 -1.99 -19.32 6.74
CA GLU A 427 -3.14 -20.23 6.91
C GLU A 427 -4.37 -19.77 6.13
N THR A 428 -4.60 -18.47 6.06
CA THR A 428 -5.69 -17.93 5.26
C THR A 428 -5.40 -18.11 3.77
N ALA A 429 -4.17 -17.88 3.36
CA ALA A 429 -3.79 -17.98 1.96
C ALA A 429 -3.87 -19.43 1.44
N THR A 430 -3.54 -20.43 2.27
CA THR A 430 -3.67 -21.86 1.91
C THR A 430 -5.13 -22.29 1.79
N LEU A 431 -6.02 -21.81 2.67
CA LEU A 431 -7.47 -22.07 2.56
C LEU A 431 -8.09 -21.51 1.26
N VAL A 432 -7.47 -20.49 0.67
CA VAL A 432 -8.03 -19.74 -0.46
C VAL A 432 -7.49 -20.19 -1.80
N GLU A 433 -6.38 -20.92 -1.82
CA GLU A 433 -5.80 -21.47 -3.04
C GLU A 433 -6.82 -22.19 -3.94
N PRO A 434 -7.73 -23.06 -3.42
CA PRO A 434 -8.73 -23.74 -4.25
C PRO A 434 -9.79 -22.79 -4.85
N LEU A 435 -10.16 -21.74 -4.11
CA LEU A 435 -11.13 -20.72 -4.53
C LEU A 435 -10.53 -19.80 -5.59
N ALA A 436 -9.26 -19.42 -5.44
CA ALA A 436 -8.52 -18.61 -6.41
C ALA A 436 -8.23 -19.37 -7.71
N ALA A 437 -8.02 -20.69 -7.65
CA ALA A 437 -7.79 -21.53 -8.83
C ALA A 437 -9.04 -21.69 -9.72
N ARG A 438 -10.25 -21.66 -9.14
CA ARG A 438 -11.52 -21.82 -9.87
C ARG A 438 -11.92 -20.63 -10.74
N GLY A 439 -11.31 -19.45 -10.54
CA GLY A 439 -11.54 -18.25 -11.36
C GLY A 439 -10.61 -18.11 -12.57
N ALA A 440 -9.59 -18.95 -12.71
CA ALA A 440 -8.62 -18.89 -13.80
C ALA A 440 -9.13 -19.64 -15.02
N VAL A 441 -9.87 -18.97 -15.90
CA VAL A 441 -10.06 -19.44 -17.28
C VAL A 441 -8.73 -19.25 -18.01
N GLY A 442 -7.87 -20.27 -17.95
CA GLY A 442 -6.55 -20.27 -18.58
C GLY A 442 -5.51 -20.95 -17.70
N GLY A 443 -5.21 -22.22 -18.01
CA GLY A 443 -4.35 -23.10 -17.22
C GLY A 443 -2.90 -22.66 -17.12
N ALA A 444 -2.61 -21.75 -16.19
CA ALA A 444 -1.25 -21.52 -15.70
C ALA A 444 -1.03 -22.40 -14.45
N THR A 445 -0.70 -23.67 -14.68
CA THR A 445 -0.29 -24.66 -13.66
C THR A 445 1.17 -24.46 -13.24
N GLY A 446 1.55 -23.22 -12.91
CA GLY A 446 2.80 -22.93 -12.21
C GLY A 446 2.57 -22.98 -10.70
N ALA A 447 3.57 -23.42 -9.93
CA ALA A 447 3.54 -23.38 -8.47
C ALA A 447 3.14 -21.96 -8.02
N SER A 448 1.89 -21.80 -7.54
CA SER A 448 1.39 -20.52 -7.08
C SER A 448 2.03 -20.24 -5.75
N THR A 449 2.88 -19.21 -5.67
CA THR A 449 3.38 -18.76 -4.37
C THR A 449 2.20 -18.31 -3.51
N VAL A 450 2.33 -18.44 -2.18
CA VAL A 450 1.33 -17.99 -1.20
C VAL A 450 0.94 -16.52 -1.44
N ALA A 451 1.91 -15.69 -1.82
CA ALA A 451 1.70 -14.29 -2.19
C ALA A 451 0.81 -14.11 -3.43
N ALA A 452 0.98 -14.94 -4.47
CA ALA A 452 0.15 -14.88 -5.68
C ALA A 452 -1.30 -15.31 -5.39
N ALA A 453 -1.49 -16.34 -4.55
CA ALA A 453 -2.81 -16.75 -4.10
C ALA A 453 -3.49 -15.66 -3.25
N ALA A 454 -2.76 -15.05 -2.32
CA ALA A 454 -3.24 -13.93 -1.51
C ALA A 454 -3.61 -12.69 -2.36
N ALA A 455 -2.82 -12.38 -3.39
CA ALA A 455 -3.13 -11.29 -4.32
C ALA A 455 -4.40 -11.55 -5.13
N ARG A 456 -4.61 -12.79 -5.58
CA ARG A 456 -5.87 -13.21 -6.24
C ARG A 456 -7.05 -13.12 -5.29
N ALA A 457 -6.89 -13.62 -4.06
CA ALA A 457 -7.90 -13.51 -3.00
C ALA A 457 -8.29 -12.06 -2.71
N ALA A 458 -7.31 -11.16 -2.66
CA ALA A 458 -7.52 -9.73 -2.46
C ALA A 458 -8.29 -9.06 -3.61
N ALA A 459 -8.17 -9.58 -4.84
CA ALA A 459 -8.87 -9.08 -6.02
C ALA A 459 -10.31 -9.63 -6.15
N LEU A 460 -10.69 -10.67 -5.39
CA LEU A 460 -12.05 -11.22 -5.43
C LEU A 460 -13.09 -10.19 -4.92
N PRO A 461 -14.28 -10.15 -5.53
CA PRO A 461 -15.42 -9.39 -5.01
C PRO A 461 -15.69 -9.70 -3.54
N GLU A 462 -15.99 -8.65 -2.76
CA GLU A 462 -16.26 -8.81 -1.31
C GLU A 462 -17.48 -9.70 -1.06
N LEU A 463 -18.56 -9.54 -1.84
CA LEU A 463 -19.76 -10.37 -1.74
C LEU A 463 -19.51 -11.88 -1.89
N VAL A 464 -18.61 -12.25 -2.80
CA VAL A 464 -18.29 -13.67 -3.06
C VAL A 464 -17.34 -14.21 -2.00
N SER A 465 -16.42 -13.38 -1.54
CA SER A 465 -15.32 -13.80 -0.69
C SER A 465 -15.63 -13.70 0.81
N GLN A 466 -16.68 -12.98 1.22
CA GLN A 466 -16.97 -12.68 2.63
C GLN A 466 -17.17 -13.90 3.52
N HIS A 467 -17.61 -15.05 2.97
CA HIS A 467 -17.83 -16.28 3.74
C HIS A 467 -16.54 -17.11 3.94
N ALA A 468 -15.57 -16.95 3.04
CA ALA A 468 -14.34 -17.75 3.04
C ALA A 468 -13.13 -16.96 3.56
N LEU A 469 -13.13 -15.64 3.40
CA LEU A 469 -12.03 -14.77 3.79
C LEU A 469 -12.28 -14.09 5.15
N PRO A 470 -11.24 -13.94 5.98
CA PRO A 470 -11.30 -13.13 7.18
C PRO A 470 -11.47 -11.66 6.81
N ARG A 471 -11.87 -10.87 7.82
CA ARG A 471 -11.99 -9.42 7.69
C ARG A 471 -10.65 -8.82 7.31
N ARG A 472 -10.68 -7.92 6.32
CA ARG A 472 -9.49 -7.17 5.92
C ARG A 472 -9.13 -6.19 7.03
N GLN A 473 -7.84 -6.11 7.33
CA GLN A 473 -7.32 -5.28 8.40
C GLN A 473 -6.45 -4.18 7.83
N VAL A 474 -6.61 -2.99 8.38
CA VAL A 474 -5.87 -1.78 8.00
C VAL A 474 -5.26 -1.19 9.26
N VAL A 475 -3.97 -0.92 9.20
CA VAL A 475 -3.24 -0.27 10.27
C VAL A 475 -2.98 1.18 9.87
N VAL A 476 -3.29 2.08 10.79
CA VAL A 476 -3.17 3.52 10.62
C VAL A 476 -2.16 4.01 11.67
N VAL A 477 -1.07 4.61 11.19
CA VAL A 477 -0.04 5.21 12.03
C VAL A 477 -0.41 6.67 12.26
N THR A 478 -0.48 7.10 13.51
CA THR A 478 -0.77 8.47 13.94
C THR A 478 0.40 9.06 14.71
N GLN A 479 0.37 10.37 14.98
CA GLN A 479 1.37 11.00 15.83
C GLN A 479 1.38 10.49 17.28
N THR A 480 0.29 9.86 17.74
CA THR A 480 0.15 9.36 19.11
C THR A 480 0.32 7.85 19.23
N GLY A 481 0.48 7.12 18.11
CA GLY A 481 0.62 5.68 18.12
C GLY A 481 0.06 5.02 16.86
N VAL A 482 -0.56 3.86 17.03
CA VAL A 482 -1.06 3.02 15.93
C VAL A 482 -2.47 2.55 16.24
N ARG A 483 -3.35 2.62 15.23
CA ARG A 483 -4.75 2.18 15.29
C ARG A 483 -4.95 1.04 14.28
N LEU A 484 -5.57 -0.05 14.71
CA LEU A 484 -5.91 -1.20 13.88
C LEU A 484 -7.41 -1.19 13.60
N PHE A 485 -7.77 -1.09 12.33
CA PHE A 485 -9.16 -1.13 11.85
C PHE A 485 -9.45 -2.44 11.13
N GLU A 486 -10.69 -2.90 11.24
CA GLU A 486 -11.27 -3.98 10.46
C GLU A 486 -12.30 -3.44 9.48
N ARG A 487 -12.24 -3.92 8.24
CA ARG A 487 -13.26 -3.66 7.23
C ARG A 487 -14.50 -4.51 7.52
N MET A 488 -15.64 -3.84 7.72
CA MET A 488 -16.93 -4.49 7.94
C MET A 488 -17.45 -5.08 6.62
N ARG A 489 -17.65 -6.39 6.54
CA ARG A 489 -18.23 -7.05 5.36
C ARG A 489 -19.75 -6.87 5.34
N PRO A 490 -20.43 -7.05 4.19
CA PRO A 490 -21.89 -7.02 4.12
C PRO A 490 -22.58 -7.96 5.12
N ILE A 491 -22.06 -9.18 5.30
CA ILE A 491 -22.55 -10.13 6.33
C ILE A 491 -22.40 -9.59 7.75
N ASP A 492 -21.31 -8.86 8.05
CA ASP A 492 -21.08 -8.28 9.37
C ASP A 492 -22.05 -7.11 9.63
N THR A 493 -22.37 -6.34 8.59
CA THR A 493 -23.41 -5.30 8.65
C THR A 493 -24.78 -5.91 8.93
N LEU A 494 -25.15 -6.98 8.23
CA LEU A 494 -26.43 -7.66 8.46
C LEU A 494 -26.52 -8.25 9.87
N ALA A 495 -25.45 -8.90 10.35
CA ALA A 495 -25.37 -9.42 11.70
C ALA A 495 -25.56 -8.31 12.75
N ALA A 496 -24.88 -7.16 12.59
CA ALA A 496 -25.02 -6.03 13.50
C ALA A 496 -26.45 -5.44 13.51
N LEU A 497 -27.13 -5.38 12.36
CA LEU A 497 -28.52 -4.91 12.27
C LEU A 497 -29.49 -5.87 12.97
N LEU A 498 -29.27 -7.19 12.83
CA LEU A 498 -30.06 -8.22 13.50
C LEU A 498 -29.85 -8.21 15.01
N GLU A 499 -28.60 -8.11 15.47
CA GLU A 499 -28.24 -8.00 16.89
C GLU A 499 -28.83 -6.74 17.55
N ALA A 500 -28.87 -5.63 16.82
CA ALA A 500 -29.48 -4.39 17.28
C ALA A 500 -31.02 -4.39 17.26
N GLY A 501 -31.66 -5.40 16.64
CA GLY A 501 -33.10 -5.46 16.45
C GLY A 501 -33.66 -4.39 15.48
N ASP A 502 -32.81 -3.81 14.62
CA ASP A 502 -33.22 -2.77 13.67
C ASP A 502 -33.87 -3.38 12.42
N MET A 503 -35.17 -3.69 12.55
CA MET A 503 -35.95 -4.27 11.44
C MET A 503 -36.10 -3.31 10.25
N ALA A 504 -35.98 -2.00 10.45
CA ALA A 504 -36.01 -1.04 9.35
C ALA A 504 -34.70 -1.11 8.54
N GLY A 505 -33.57 -1.16 9.22
CA GLY A 505 -32.25 -1.39 8.63
C GLY A 505 -32.16 -2.73 7.91
N VAL A 506 -32.71 -3.80 8.48
CA VAL A 506 -32.78 -5.13 7.82
C VAL A 506 -33.61 -5.06 6.54
N ARG A 507 -34.79 -4.44 6.55
CA ARG A 507 -35.61 -4.27 5.33
C ARG A 507 -34.86 -3.47 4.25
N ALA A 508 -34.16 -2.40 4.65
CA ALA A 508 -33.34 -1.62 3.74
C ALA A 508 -32.20 -2.47 3.15
N PHE A 509 -31.52 -3.27 3.98
CA PHE A 509 -30.47 -4.19 3.55
C PHE A 509 -30.96 -5.18 2.49
N PHE A 510 -32.11 -5.81 2.71
CA PHE A 510 -32.75 -6.71 1.74
C PHE A 510 -33.15 -5.99 0.45
N GLY A 511 -33.59 -4.73 0.54
CA GLY A 511 -33.89 -3.90 -0.64
C GLY A 511 -32.65 -3.52 -1.45
N ASP A 512 -31.50 -3.39 -0.80
CA ASP A 512 -30.25 -2.93 -1.41
C ASP A 512 -29.41 -4.06 -2.00
N TYR A 513 -29.25 -5.16 -1.27
CA TYR A 513 -28.50 -6.34 -1.76
C TYR A 513 -29.35 -7.32 -2.54
N GLY A 514 -30.68 -7.23 -2.42
CA GLY A 514 -31.62 -8.19 -2.99
C GLY A 514 -31.92 -9.35 -2.03
N GLN A 515 -33.10 -9.94 -2.20
CA GLN A 515 -33.59 -10.99 -1.31
C GLN A 515 -32.69 -12.23 -1.31
N ALA A 516 -32.21 -12.68 -2.48
CA ALA A 516 -31.40 -13.89 -2.59
C ALA A 516 -30.07 -13.77 -1.84
N GLU A 517 -29.34 -12.66 -2.05
CA GLU A 517 -28.05 -12.40 -1.39
C GLU A 517 -28.24 -12.20 0.12
N ALA A 518 -29.25 -11.43 0.52
CA ALA A 518 -29.52 -11.20 1.94
C ALA A 518 -29.92 -12.51 2.65
N CYS A 519 -30.75 -13.36 2.03
CA CYS A 519 -31.05 -14.69 2.54
C CYS A 519 -29.79 -15.57 2.61
N ALA A 520 -28.92 -15.52 1.61
CA ALA A 520 -27.66 -16.27 1.61
C ALA A 520 -26.70 -15.80 2.72
N MET A 521 -26.75 -14.52 3.11
CA MET A 521 -25.98 -14.00 4.25
C MET A 521 -26.61 -14.32 5.61
N CYS A 522 -27.91 -14.65 5.66
CA CYS A 522 -28.57 -15.12 6.88
C CYS A 522 -28.30 -16.62 7.17
N LEU A 523 -28.06 -17.42 6.14
CA LEU A 523 -27.64 -18.82 6.24
C LEU A 523 -26.18 -18.91 6.70
#